data_AF-A0A7S1Z975-F1
#
_entry.id   AF-A0A7S1Z975-F1
#
_cell.length_a   1.000
_cell.length_b   1.000
_cell.length_c   1.000
_cell.angle_alpha   90.00
_cell.angle_beta   90.00
_cell.angle_gamma   90.00
#
_symmetry.space_group_name_H-M   'P 1'
#
loop_
_entity.id
_entity.type
_entity.pdbx_description
1 polymer ?
#
loop_
_entity_poly.entity_id
_entity_poly.type
_entity_poly.pdbx_seq_one_letter_code
_entity_poly.pdbx_strand_id
1 'polypeptide(L)'
;GFADDIEFTREHIIDFDLGFDHLVVFTASQCNICTLPDVHSPVIIDLKGPPSLLVMSETNFALVSAFAGVMVFSYDGRHLSSPCFQGLRPDKLSSDSLSTAPDALAIIDNTDHKIIRLFDPMTGRPIVDSM
;
A
#
# COMPACT_ATOMS: atom_id res chain seq x y z
N GLY A 1 -8.23 -29.26 15.51
CA GLY A 1 -7.17 -28.97 14.53
C GLY A 1 -7.76 -27.95 13.61
N PHE A 2 -7.23 -26.73 13.60
CA PHE A 2 -7.71 -25.69 12.71
C PHE A 2 -7.22 -26.05 11.30
N ALA A 3 -8.14 -26.19 10.36
CA ALA A 3 -7.84 -26.56 8.98
C ALA A 3 -7.44 -25.36 8.12
N ASP A 4 -7.35 -24.16 8.71
CA ASP A 4 -7.43 -22.89 7.98
C ASP A 4 -6.38 -21.84 8.43
N ASP A 5 -5.23 -22.27 8.98
CA ASP A 5 -4.13 -21.34 9.31
C ASP A 5 -3.25 -21.11 8.06
N ILE A 6 -2.92 -19.85 7.75
CA ILE A 6 -1.99 -19.50 6.66
C ILE A 6 -0.58 -19.40 7.24
N GLU A 7 0.33 -20.27 6.80
CA GLU A 7 1.71 -20.31 7.27
C GLU A 7 2.69 -19.67 6.27
N PHE A 8 3.43 -18.65 6.71
CA PHE A 8 4.52 -18.02 5.97
C PHE A 8 5.87 -18.56 6.45
N THR A 9 6.36 -19.62 5.80
CA THR A 9 7.52 -20.40 6.28
C THR A 9 8.89 -19.77 5.99
N ARG A 10 8.96 -18.79 5.08
CA ARG A 10 10.23 -18.19 4.62
C ARG A 10 10.68 -17.01 5.49
N GLU A 11 9.77 -16.12 5.86
CA GLU A 11 10.05 -14.89 6.60
C GLU A 11 8.94 -14.61 7.62
N HIS A 12 9.28 -13.90 8.69
CA HIS A 12 8.29 -13.42 9.64
C HIS A 12 7.38 -12.37 9.00
N ILE A 13 6.08 -12.47 9.31
CA ILE A 13 5.11 -11.42 9.02
C ILE A 13 5.51 -10.16 9.81
N ILE A 14 5.60 -9.04 9.12
CA ILE A 14 5.86 -7.72 9.69
C ILE A 14 4.56 -6.97 9.92
N ASP A 15 3.68 -7.00 8.92
CA ASP A 15 2.39 -6.32 8.94
C ASP A 15 1.42 -7.00 7.97
N PHE A 16 0.12 -6.78 8.16
CA PHE A 16 -0.91 -7.24 7.23
C PHE A 16 -2.16 -6.37 7.34
N ASP A 17 -2.97 -6.36 6.27
CA ASP A 17 -4.31 -5.80 6.29
C ASP A 17 -5.27 -6.66 5.48
N LEU A 18 -6.55 -6.61 5.84
CA LEU A 18 -7.63 -7.41 5.27
C LEU A 18 -8.80 -6.51 4.89
N GLY A 19 -9.15 -6.52 3.60
CA GLY A 19 -10.27 -5.78 3.10
C GLY A 19 -10.50 -6.05 1.61
N PHE A 20 -11.71 -5.74 1.15
CA PHE A 20 -12.03 -5.78 -0.28
C PHE A 20 -11.72 -7.13 -0.95
N ASP A 21 -12.04 -8.24 -0.27
CA ASP A 21 -11.77 -9.62 -0.70
C ASP A 21 -10.28 -9.99 -0.84
N HIS A 22 -9.38 -9.19 -0.28
CA HIS A 22 -7.94 -9.41 -0.31
C HIS A 22 -7.32 -9.39 1.09
N LEU A 23 -6.37 -10.30 1.33
CA LEU A 23 -5.45 -10.27 2.46
C LEU A 23 -4.07 -9.91 1.91
N VAL A 24 -3.51 -8.78 2.34
CA VAL A 24 -2.18 -8.33 1.94
C VAL A 24 -1.24 -8.48 3.13
N VAL A 25 -0.16 -9.25 2.95
CA VAL A 25 0.80 -9.58 4.01
C VAL A 25 2.19 -9.13 3.61
N PHE A 26 2.84 -8.39 4.50
CA PHE A 26 4.22 -7.94 4.33
C PHE A 26 5.19 -8.76 5.17
N THR A 27 6.30 -9.12 4.55
CA THR A 27 7.50 -9.63 5.20
C THR A 27 8.65 -8.63 5.01
N ALA A 28 9.86 -8.99 5.42
CA ALA A 28 11.03 -8.13 5.27
C ALA A 28 11.37 -7.85 3.79
N SER A 29 11.07 -8.81 2.90
CA SER A 29 11.41 -8.72 1.49
C SER A 29 10.25 -8.99 0.52
N GLN A 30 9.03 -9.27 1.00
CA GLN A 30 7.92 -9.63 0.12
C GLN A 30 6.59 -8.98 0.53
N CYS A 31 5.78 -8.67 -0.47
CA CYS A 31 4.35 -8.41 -0.36
C CYS A 31 3.60 -9.60 -0.97
N ASN A 32 2.76 -10.24 -0.17
CA ASN A 32 1.94 -11.38 -0.57
C ASN A 32 0.49 -10.93 -0.63
N ILE A 33 -0.15 -11.07 -1.78
CA ILE A 33 -1.54 -10.69 -2.01
C ILE A 33 -2.36 -11.97 -2.19
N CYS A 34 -3.18 -12.28 -1.20
CA CYS A 34 -4.10 -13.41 -1.22
C CYS A 34 -5.49 -12.92 -1.63
N THR A 35 -6.14 -13.59 -2.57
CA THR A 35 -7.54 -13.30 -2.95
C THR A 35 -8.45 -14.30 -2.28
N LEU A 36 -9.41 -13.85 -1.48
CA LEU A 36 -10.29 -14.75 -0.76
C LEU A 36 -11.27 -15.46 -1.70
N PRO A 37 -11.58 -16.75 -1.46
CA PRO A 37 -11.07 -17.60 -0.39
C PRO A 37 -9.74 -18.32 -0.71
N ASP A 38 -9.17 -18.16 -1.91
CA ASP A 38 -7.93 -18.84 -2.33
C ASP A 38 -6.67 -18.16 -1.77
N VAL A 39 -6.41 -18.42 -0.48
CA VAL A 39 -5.27 -17.84 0.25
C VAL A 39 -3.93 -18.56 0.05
N HIS A 40 -3.94 -19.72 -0.60
CA HIS A 40 -2.74 -20.57 -0.75
C HIS A 40 -1.95 -20.30 -2.03
N SER A 41 -2.50 -19.49 -2.94
CA SER A 41 -1.87 -19.12 -4.22
C SER A 41 -1.62 -17.60 -4.29
N PRO A 42 -0.84 -17.00 -3.36
CA PRO A 42 -0.65 -15.56 -3.33
C PRO A 42 0.08 -15.05 -4.56
N VAL A 43 -0.28 -13.84 -5.00
CA VAL A 43 0.58 -13.04 -5.87
C VAL A 43 1.71 -12.46 -5.01
N ILE A 44 2.96 -12.68 -5.41
CA ILE A 44 4.14 -12.26 -4.64
C ILE A 44 4.86 -11.14 -5.37
N ILE A 45 5.09 -10.03 -4.66
CA ILE A 45 5.90 -8.90 -5.11
C ILE A 45 7.16 -8.83 -4.25
N ASP A 46 8.33 -8.86 -4.88
CA ASP A 46 9.60 -8.65 -4.17
C ASP A 46 9.77 -7.16 -3.81
N LEU A 47 10.14 -6.92 -2.55
CA LEU A 47 10.37 -5.61 -1.97
C LEU A 47 11.86 -5.40 -1.70
N LYS A 48 12.32 -4.17 -1.86
CA LYS A 48 13.71 -3.79 -1.53
C LYS A 48 13.97 -3.66 -0.02
N GLY A 49 12.92 -3.69 0.79
CA GLY A 49 12.96 -3.61 2.24
C GLY A 49 11.54 -3.54 2.83
N PRO A 50 11.42 -3.62 4.16
CA PRO A 50 10.12 -3.71 4.83
C PRO A 50 9.31 -2.43 4.62
N PRO A 51 8.02 -2.55 4.28
CA PRO A 51 7.10 -1.42 4.31
C PRO A 51 6.88 -0.92 5.73
N SER A 52 6.59 0.37 5.88
CA SER A 52 6.24 1.01 7.15
C SER A 52 4.75 1.30 7.29
N LEU A 53 3.98 1.16 6.21
CA LEU A 53 2.55 1.41 6.18
C LEU A 53 1.90 0.65 5.02
N LEU A 54 0.68 0.16 5.26
CA LEU A 54 -0.26 -0.38 4.29
C LEU A 54 -1.58 0.38 4.41
N VAL A 55 -2.20 0.76 3.29
CA VAL A 55 -3.60 1.17 3.24
C VAL A 55 -4.28 0.54 2.02
N MET A 56 -5.55 0.18 2.14
CA MET A 56 -6.30 -0.57 1.13
C MET A 56 -7.54 0.18 0.65
N SER A 57 -7.94 -0.07 -0.60
CA SER A 57 -9.23 0.34 -1.19
C SER A 57 -9.79 -0.78 -2.07
N GLU A 58 -11.00 -0.62 -2.62
CA GLU A 58 -11.67 -1.67 -3.41
C GLU A 58 -10.90 -2.17 -4.65
N THR A 59 -10.00 -1.35 -5.22
CA THR A 59 -9.34 -1.67 -6.51
C THR A 59 -7.82 -1.67 -6.44
N ASN A 60 -7.27 -1.06 -5.40
CA ASN A 60 -5.84 -0.86 -5.25
C ASN A 60 -5.48 -0.74 -3.76
N PHE A 61 -4.21 -0.90 -3.46
CA PHE A 61 -3.65 -0.60 -2.15
C PHE A 61 -2.38 0.23 -2.33
N ALA A 62 -2.03 0.99 -1.31
CA ALA A 62 -0.80 1.75 -1.26
C ALA A 62 0.08 1.24 -0.11
N LEU A 63 1.38 1.21 -0.36
CA LEU A 63 2.38 0.89 0.65
C LEU A 63 3.43 1.97 0.71
N VAL A 64 4.03 2.16 1.89
CA VAL A 64 5.11 3.11 2.12
C VAL A 64 6.38 2.36 2.47
N SER A 65 7.50 2.71 1.83
CA SER A 65 8.82 2.17 2.16
C SER A 65 9.86 3.27 2.20
N ALA A 66 10.83 3.16 3.11
CA ALA A 66 11.97 4.08 3.17
C ALA A 66 12.80 4.09 1.87
N PHE A 67 12.79 2.99 1.10
CA PHE A 67 13.60 2.85 -0.12
C PHE A 67 12.89 3.38 -1.38
N ALA A 68 11.56 3.35 -1.42
CA ALA A 68 10.78 3.61 -2.64
C ALA A 68 9.69 4.68 -2.46
N GLY A 69 9.53 5.23 -1.26
CA GLY A 69 8.49 6.19 -0.96
C GLY A 69 7.11 5.53 -0.93
N VAL A 70 6.11 6.23 -1.46
CA VAL A 70 4.74 5.72 -1.60
C VAL A 70 4.62 5.01 -2.94
N MET A 71 4.08 3.79 -2.92
CA MET A 71 3.82 3.00 -4.12
C MET A 71 2.39 2.47 -4.08
N VAL A 72 1.70 2.53 -5.21
CA VAL A 72 0.34 2.03 -5.39
C VAL A 72 0.38 0.78 -6.27
N PHE A 73 -0.35 -0.26 -5.87
CA PHE A 73 -0.44 -1.53 -6.57
C PHE A 73 -1.90 -1.96 -6.73
N SER A 74 -2.18 -2.67 -7.82
CA SER A 74 -3.41 -3.45 -7.94
C SER A 74 -3.24 -4.82 -7.27
N TYR A 75 -4.36 -5.46 -6.95
CA TYR A 75 -4.37 -6.77 -6.28
C TYR A 75 -3.87 -7.94 -7.16
N ASP A 76 -3.73 -7.72 -8.47
CA ASP A 76 -3.05 -8.66 -9.38
C ASP A 76 -1.51 -8.52 -9.37
N GLY A 77 -0.97 -7.68 -8.48
CA GLY A 77 0.46 -7.49 -8.26
C GLY A 77 1.12 -6.45 -9.16
N ARG A 78 0.37 -5.76 -10.02
CA ARG A 78 0.93 -4.72 -10.90
C ARG A 78 1.20 -3.44 -10.13
N HIS A 79 2.41 -2.89 -10.28
CA HIS A 79 2.73 -1.52 -9.86
C HIS A 79 1.95 -0.53 -10.72
N LEU A 80 1.15 0.32 -10.08
CA LEU A 80 0.31 1.32 -10.74
C LEU A 80 1.04 2.66 -10.81
N SER A 81 1.50 3.16 -9.67
CA SER A 81 2.15 4.47 -9.60
C SER A 81 3.03 4.66 -8.36
N SER A 82 3.82 5.73 -8.36
CA SER A 82 4.64 6.18 -7.22
C SER A 82 4.40 7.66 -6.95
N PRO A 83 3.28 8.03 -6.29
CA PRO A 83 2.96 9.42 -5.98
C PRO A 83 4.06 10.05 -5.12
N CYS A 84 4.48 11.26 -5.47
CA CYS A 84 5.53 11.98 -4.77
C CYS A 84 5.36 13.49 -4.94
N PHE A 85 5.88 14.25 -3.97
CA PHE A 85 5.94 15.71 -4.01
C PHE A 85 7.19 16.19 -3.28
N GLN A 86 7.62 17.42 -3.59
CA GLN A 86 8.78 18.01 -2.93
C GLN A 86 8.54 18.12 -1.42
N GLY A 87 9.49 17.63 -0.63
CA GLY A 87 9.39 17.66 0.83
C GLY A 87 8.63 16.49 1.44
N LEU A 88 8.14 15.54 0.63
CA LEU A 88 7.56 14.30 1.15
C LEU A 88 8.58 13.55 2.03
N ARG A 89 8.12 13.09 3.18
CA ARG A 89 8.91 12.31 4.14
C ARG A 89 8.21 10.97 4.39
N PRO A 90 8.49 9.93 3.57
CA PRO A 90 7.86 8.63 3.70
C PRO A 90 8.02 8.02 5.10
N ASP A 91 9.15 8.30 5.77
CA ASP A 91 9.46 7.90 7.14
C ASP A 91 8.54 8.50 8.21
N LYS A 92 7.71 9.49 7.85
CA LYS A 92 6.77 10.19 8.72
C LYS A 92 5.31 9.90 8.41
N LEU A 93 5.04 9.10 7.38
CA LEU A 93 3.68 8.71 7.04
C LEU A 93 3.18 7.62 7.97
N SER A 94 1.88 7.67 8.24
CA SER A 94 1.12 6.76 9.09
C SER A 94 -0.31 6.67 8.58
N SER A 95 -1.12 5.79 9.17
CA SER A 95 -2.56 5.70 8.92
C SER A 95 -3.32 7.00 9.23
N ASP A 96 -2.77 7.88 10.07
CA ASP A 96 -3.37 9.19 10.37
C ASP A 96 -3.03 10.27 9.32
N SER A 97 -2.07 10.00 8.43
CA SER A 97 -1.55 11.00 7.47
C SER A 97 -1.59 10.55 6.01
N LEU A 98 -2.01 9.32 5.75
CA LEU A 98 -2.19 8.77 4.42
C LEU A 98 -3.45 7.89 4.40
N SER A 99 -4.28 8.06 3.37
CA SER A 99 -5.47 7.24 3.14
C SER A 99 -5.70 7.07 1.64
N THR A 100 -6.33 5.97 1.24
CA THR A 100 -6.56 5.63 -0.18
C THR A 100 -8.02 5.27 -0.42
N ALA A 101 -8.49 5.63 -1.61
CA ALA A 101 -9.77 5.28 -2.22
C ALA A 101 -9.50 4.80 -3.66
N PRO A 102 -10.50 4.22 -4.36
CA PRO A 102 -10.29 3.71 -5.71
C PRO A 102 -9.76 4.75 -6.71
N ASP A 103 -10.15 6.02 -6.54
CA ASP A 103 -9.88 7.13 -7.46
C ASP A 103 -9.01 8.25 -6.85
N ALA A 104 -8.64 8.15 -5.57
CA ALA A 104 -7.85 9.17 -4.90
C ALA A 104 -6.95 8.60 -3.79
N LEU A 105 -5.71 9.06 -3.75
CA LEU A 105 -4.79 8.88 -2.63
C LEU A 105 -4.57 10.24 -1.95
N ALA A 106 -4.85 10.32 -0.66
CA ALA A 106 -4.71 11.54 0.14
C ALA A 106 -3.49 11.44 1.06
N ILE A 107 -2.66 12.49 1.08
CA ILE A 107 -1.48 12.59 1.94
C ILE A 107 -1.44 13.96 2.61
N ILE A 108 -1.33 13.99 3.95
CA ILE A 108 -1.04 15.23 4.67
C ILE A 108 0.40 15.65 4.37
N ASP A 109 0.59 16.89 3.92
CA ASP A 109 1.93 17.40 3.63
C ASP A 109 2.76 17.53 4.92
N ASN A 110 3.89 16.82 4.98
CA ASN A 110 4.79 16.85 6.14
C ASN A 110 5.46 18.22 6.36
N THR A 111 5.47 19.10 5.36
CA THR A 111 6.04 20.45 5.45
C THR A 111 5.01 21.51 5.83
N ASP A 112 3.73 21.27 5.54
CA ASP A 112 2.60 22.08 5.98
C ASP A 112 1.38 21.19 6.26
N HIS A 113 1.23 20.81 7.53
CA HIS A 113 0.15 19.93 8.00
C HIS A 113 -1.27 20.50 7.82
N LYS A 114 -1.42 21.73 7.29
CA LYS A 114 -2.71 22.29 6.88
C LYS A 114 -3.13 21.87 5.47
N ILE A 115 -2.24 21.22 4.72
CA ILE A 115 -2.46 20.83 3.32
C ILE A 115 -2.64 19.32 3.23
N ILE A 116 -3.71 18.90 2.57
CA ILE A 116 -3.87 17.53 2.06
C ILE A 116 -3.63 17.56 0.56
N ARG A 117 -2.71 16.74 0.09
CA ARG A 117 -2.42 16.55 -1.33
C ARG A 117 -3.16 15.31 -1.81
N LEU A 118 -3.88 15.46 -2.93
CA LEU A 118 -4.62 14.39 -3.58
C LEU A 118 -3.89 13.94 -4.84
N PHE A 119 -3.80 12.63 -5.04
CA PHE A 119 -3.18 12.01 -6.21
C PHE A 119 -4.12 10.98 -6.83
N ASP A 120 -4.08 10.86 -8.14
CA ASP A 120 -4.70 9.75 -8.86
C ASP A 120 -3.88 8.47 -8.58
N PRO A 121 -4.45 7.41 -7.99
CA PRO A 121 -3.72 6.18 -7.66
C PRO A 121 -3.13 5.47 -8.88
N MET A 122 -3.73 5.61 -10.06
CA MET A 122 -3.31 4.95 -11.29
C MET A 122 -2.13 5.65 -11.94
N THR A 123 -2.09 6.98 -11.90
CA THR A 123 -1.05 7.76 -12.59
C THR A 123 -0.02 8.38 -11.65
N GLY A 124 -0.33 8.46 -10.36
CA GLY A 124 0.44 9.14 -9.33
C GLY A 124 0.53 10.65 -9.51
N ARG A 125 -0.29 11.22 -10.40
CA ARG A 125 -0.33 12.66 -10.66
C ARG A 125 -1.24 13.35 -9.66
N PRO A 126 -0.96 14.60 -9.28
CA PRO A 126 -1.89 15.38 -8.48
C PRO A 126 -3.26 15.46 -9.14
N ILE A 127 -4.32 15.25 -8.37
CA ILE A 127 -5.69 15.53 -8.81
C ILE A 127 -5.83 17.06 -8.77
N VAL A 128 -5.79 17.68 -9.94
CA VAL A 128 -6.01 19.12 -10.10
C VAL A 128 -7.48 19.31 -10.44
N ASP A 129 -8.16 20.15 -9.66
CA ASP A 129 -9.53 20.52 -9.98
C ASP A 129 -9.51 21.24 -11.33
N SER A 130 -10.23 20.69 -12.30
CA SER A 130 -10.44 21.34 -13.60
C SER A 130 -11.57 22.34 -13.40
N MET A 131 -11.24 23.54 -12.90
CA MET A 131 -12.17 24.68 -12.92
C MET A 131 -12.46 25.12 -14.34
#